data_AF-X1JJ36-F1
#
_entry.id   AF-X1JJ36-F1
#
_cell.length_a   1.000
_cell.length_b   1.000
_cell.length_c   1.000
_cell.angle_alpha   90.00
_cell.angle_beta   90.00
_cell.angle_gamma   90.00
#
_symmetry.space_group_name_H-M   'P 1'
#
loop_
_entity.id
_entity.type
_entity.pdbx_description
1 polymer ?
#
loop_
_entity_poly.entity_id
_entity_poly.type
_entity_poly.pdbx_seq_one_letter_code
_entity_poly.pdbx_strand_id
1 'polypeptide(L)'
;VKRRDSAFQDTEFELWLKSIGADTVIYTGIDTCICVENSVREGFNKGYDVILVADAVASSWQELHMATLEKVRGSFGLVLTTEQLIDMLHTTKHGASAFRLSTEYL
;
A
#
# COMPACT_ATOMS: atom_id res chain seq x y z
N VAL A 1 1.29 -14.95 10.04
CA VAL A 1 0.04 -15.65 9.68
C VAL A 1 -1.12 -14.81 10.20
N LYS A 2 -2.13 -14.51 9.37
CA LYS A 2 -3.31 -13.72 9.75
C LYS A 2 -4.58 -14.58 9.71
N ARG A 3 -5.60 -14.22 10.50
CA ARG A 3 -6.92 -14.91 10.54
C ARG A 3 -8.08 -14.04 10.03
N ARG A 4 -7.77 -12.83 9.55
CA ARG A 4 -8.70 -11.83 9.01
C ARG A 4 -8.12 -11.25 7.73
N ASP A 5 -8.91 -10.47 6.99
CA ASP A 5 -8.48 -9.95 5.68
C ASP A 5 -7.35 -8.94 5.81
N SER A 6 -7.42 -8.04 6.78
CA SER A 6 -6.32 -7.11 7.07
C SER A 6 -5.13 -7.81 7.71
N ALA A 7 -3.92 -7.42 7.29
CA ALA A 7 -2.67 -7.81 7.93
C ALA A 7 -2.53 -7.25 9.36
N PHE A 8 -3.19 -6.13 9.67
CA PHE A 8 -3.11 -5.47 10.97
C PHE A 8 -4.01 -6.14 12.03
N GLN A 9 -5.13 -6.72 11.60
CA GLN A 9 -6.13 -7.27 12.52
C GLN A 9 -5.66 -8.56 13.20
N ASP A 10 -5.59 -8.53 14.53
CA ASP A 10 -5.18 -9.65 15.39
C ASP A 10 -3.80 -10.23 15.04
N THR A 11 -2.85 -9.36 14.65
CA THR A 11 -1.45 -9.75 14.39
C THR A 11 -0.47 -8.74 14.99
N GLU A 12 0.79 -9.14 15.09
CA GLU A 12 1.89 -8.27 15.53
C GLU A 12 2.37 -7.28 14.45
N PHE A 13 1.73 -7.24 13.27
CA PHE A 13 2.24 -6.50 12.11
C PHE A 13 2.49 -5.01 12.41
N GLU A 14 1.54 -4.35 13.09
CA GLU A 14 1.70 -2.94 13.48
C GLU A 14 2.86 -2.73 14.47
N LEU A 15 3.04 -3.66 15.40
CA LEU A 15 4.14 -3.61 16.36
C LEU A 15 5.49 -3.68 15.64
N TRP A 16 5.61 -4.57 14.65
CA TRP A 16 6.81 -4.68 13.81
C TRP A 16 7.10 -3.38 13.05
N LEU A 17 6.10 -2.81 12.38
CA LEU A 17 6.26 -1.54 11.66
C LEU A 17 6.73 -0.42 12.57
N LYS A 18 6.13 -0.28 13.76
CA LYS A 18 6.55 0.71 14.77
C LYS A 18 7.97 0.46 15.27
N SER A 19 8.36 -0.79 15.48
CA SER A 19 9.69 -1.14 15.99
C SER A 19 10.83 -0.73 15.06
N ILE A 20 10.58 -0.69 13.75
CA ILE A 20 11.55 -0.28 12.74
C ILE A 20 11.40 1.20 12.33
N GLY A 21 10.45 1.93 12.94
CA GLY A 21 10.17 3.32 12.60
C GLY A 21 9.62 3.52 11.19
N ALA A 22 8.92 2.52 10.63
CA ALA A 22 8.33 2.64 9.31
C ALA A 22 7.14 3.62 9.34
N ASP A 23 7.13 4.56 8.41
CA ASP A 23 6.02 5.49 8.15
C ASP A 23 5.23 5.13 6.88
N THR A 24 5.84 4.34 5.98
CA THR A 24 5.29 3.99 4.67
C THR A 24 5.17 2.47 4.54
N VAL A 25 4.04 2.00 3.99
CA VAL A 25 3.79 0.58 3.68
C VAL A 25 3.48 0.41 2.20
N ILE A 26 4.25 -0.45 1.54
CA ILE A 26 4.07 -0.85 0.15
C ILE A 26 3.28 -2.16 0.11
N TYR A 27 2.19 -2.20 -0.64
CA TYR A 27 1.27 -3.34 -0.72
C TYR A 27 1.36 -4.04 -2.08
N THR A 28 1.47 -5.37 -2.01
CA THR A 28 1.44 -6.31 -3.14
C THR A 28 0.62 -7.55 -2.75
N GLY A 29 0.31 -8.42 -3.72
CA GLY A 29 -0.31 -9.73 -3.47
C GLY A 29 -1.76 -9.88 -3.94
N ILE A 30 -2.44 -10.90 -3.41
CA ILE A 30 -3.76 -11.36 -3.85
C ILE A 30 -4.63 -11.66 -2.61
N ASP A 31 -5.92 -11.32 -2.59
CA ASP A 31 -6.70 -10.64 -3.64
C ASP A 31 -6.67 -9.11 -3.46
N THR A 32 -6.51 -8.38 -4.58
CA THR A 32 -6.56 -6.91 -4.65
C THR A 32 -7.73 -6.32 -3.88
N CYS A 33 -8.96 -6.78 -4.13
CA CYS A 33 -10.18 -6.16 -3.62
C CYS A 33 -10.65 -6.69 -2.26
N ILE A 34 -9.96 -7.69 -1.71
CA ILE A 34 -10.26 -8.26 -0.39
C ILE A 34 -9.12 -7.96 0.58
N CYS A 35 -8.11 -8.85 0.63
CA CYS A 35 -7.08 -8.80 1.66
C CYS A 35 -6.15 -7.59 1.48
N VAL A 36 -5.83 -7.25 0.23
CA VAL A 36 -4.95 -6.11 -0.06
C VAL A 36 -5.68 -4.80 0.24
N GLU A 37 -6.88 -4.58 -0.31
CA GLU A 37 -7.68 -3.37 -0.04
C GLU A 37 -7.96 -3.18 1.45
N ASN A 38 -8.32 -4.25 2.17
CA ASN A 38 -8.63 -4.13 3.59
C ASN A 38 -7.38 -3.76 4.42
N SER A 39 -6.21 -4.29 4.06
CA SER A 39 -4.95 -3.91 4.70
C SER A 39 -4.53 -2.48 4.35
N VAL A 40 -4.69 -2.07 3.08
CA VAL A 40 -4.40 -0.70 2.60
C VAL A 40 -5.21 0.33 3.40
N ARG A 41 -6.53 0.12 3.52
CA ARG A 41 -7.42 1.02 4.24
C ARG A 41 -7.08 1.11 5.71
N GLU A 42 -6.75 -0.01 6.34
CA GLU A 42 -6.39 -0.02 7.75
C GLU A 42 -5.03 0.65 8.00
N GLY A 43 -4.06 0.43 7.11
CA GLY A 43 -2.77 1.12 7.16
C GLY A 43 -2.94 2.64 7.05
N PHE A 44 -3.72 3.10 6.08
CA PHE A 44 -4.06 4.52 5.94
C PHE A 44 -4.72 5.08 7.21
N ASN A 45 -5.74 4.40 7.75
CA ASN A 45 -6.44 4.84 8.96
C ASN A 45 -5.56 4.85 10.21
N LYS A 46 -4.48 4.04 10.23
CA LYS A 46 -3.47 4.03 11.30
C LYS A 46 -2.39 5.10 11.11
N GLY A 47 -2.44 5.88 10.02
CA GLY A 47 -1.54 6.99 9.74
C GLY A 47 -0.27 6.60 8.98
N TYR A 48 -0.25 5.43 8.34
CA TYR A 48 0.84 5.06 7.43
C TYR A 48 0.61 5.66 6.04
N ASP A 49 1.70 6.07 5.41
CA ASP A 49 1.73 6.35 3.98
C ASP A 49 1.53 5.04 3.22
N VAL A 50 0.64 5.02 2.22
CA VAL A 50 0.28 3.80 1.49
C VAL A 50 0.69 3.90 0.03
N ILE A 51 1.40 2.87 -0.45
CA ILE A 51 1.68 2.66 -1.87
C ILE A 51 1.12 1.29 -2.28
N LEU A 52 0.27 1.25 -3.29
CA LEU A 52 -0.22 0.02 -3.89
C LEU A 52 0.45 -0.20 -5.25
N VAL A 53 1.04 -1.37 -5.46
CA VAL A 53 1.79 -1.67 -6.69
C VAL A 53 0.86 -2.36 -7.69
N ALA A 54 0.40 -1.63 -8.70
CA ALA A 54 -0.70 -2.01 -9.59
C ALA A 54 -0.44 -3.31 -10.36
N ASP A 55 0.79 -3.52 -10.83
CA ASP A 55 1.23 -4.71 -11.56
C ASP A 55 1.72 -5.86 -10.65
N ALA A 56 1.72 -5.64 -9.33
CA ALA A 56 2.07 -6.65 -8.33
C ALA A 56 0.88 -7.04 -7.44
N VAL A 57 -0.35 -6.74 -7.88
CA VAL A 57 -1.59 -7.19 -7.26
C VAL A 57 -2.50 -7.87 -8.28
N ALA A 58 -3.30 -8.83 -7.84
CA ALA A 58 -4.26 -9.50 -8.72
C ALA A 58 -5.56 -9.88 -8.02
N SER A 59 -6.61 -10.04 -8.81
CA SER A 59 -7.92 -10.57 -8.41
C SER A 59 -8.52 -11.39 -9.56
N SER A 60 -9.39 -12.34 -9.23
CA SER A 60 -10.26 -12.97 -10.24
C SER A 60 -11.40 -12.06 -10.70
N TRP A 61 -11.73 -11.00 -9.96
CA TRP A 61 -12.79 -10.04 -10.29
C TRP A 61 -12.19 -8.76 -10.87
N GLN A 62 -12.03 -8.71 -12.18
CA GLN A 62 -11.36 -7.59 -12.86
C GLN A 62 -12.00 -6.23 -12.55
N GLU A 63 -13.34 -6.15 -12.52
CA GLU A 63 -14.06 -4.91 -12.21
C GLU A 63 -13.75 -4.41 -10.79
N LEU A 64 -13.70 -5.31 -9.81
CA LEU A 64 -13.38 -4.96 -8.42
C LEU A 64 -11.90 -4.61 -8.26
N HIS A 65 -11.00 -5.31 -8.94
CA HIS A 65 -9.58 -4.96 -8.98
C HIS A 65 -9.38 -3.53 -9.46
N MET A 66 -9.97 -3.16 -10.60
CA MET A 66 -9.88 -1.80 -11.13
C MET A 66 -10.50 -0.77 -10.18
N ALA A 67 -11.66 -1.08 -9.59
CA ALA A 67 -12.31 -0.20 -8.62
C ALA A 67 -11.45 0.01 -7.35
N THR A 68 -10.72 -1.01 -6.89
CA THR A 68 -9.76 -0.88 -5.79
C THR A 68 -8.61 0.05 -6.17
N LEU A 69 -8.00 -0.13 -7.35
CA LEU A 69 -6.90 0.72 -7.81
C LEU A 69 -7.33 2.20 -7.87
N GLU A 70 -8.48 2.50 -8.47
CA GLU A 70 -9.00 3.87 -8.55
C GLU A 70 -9.28 4.46 -7.16
N LYS A 71 -9.85 3.66 -6.26
CA LYS A 71 -10.17 4.10 -4.90
C LYS A 71 -8.92 4.38 -4.07
N VAL A 72 -7.89 3.56 -4.20
CA VAL A 72 -6.61 3.80 -3.52
C VAL A 72 -5.99 5.08 -4.05
N ARG A 73 -5.90 5.24 -5.38
CA ARG A 73 -5.36 6.44 -6.04
C ARG A 73 -6.08 7.72 -5.62
N GLY A 74 -7.41 7.67 -5.48
CA GLY A 74 -8.22 8.84 -5.15
C GLY A 74 -8.41 9.14 -3.66
N SER A 75 -8.07 8.22 -2.75
CA SER A 75 -8.46 8.38 -1.34
C SER A 75 -7.48 7.87 -0.29
N PHE A 76 -6.59 6.93 -0.62
CA PHE A 76 -5.76 6.26 0.40
C PHE A 76 -4.25 6.42 0.16
N GLY A 77 -3.80 6.53 -1.09
CA GLY A 77 -2.38 6.63 -1.37
C GLY A 77 -2.01 6.51 -2.84
N LEU A 78 -0.74 6.22 -3.09
CA LEU A 78 -0.20 6.14 -4.43
C LEU A 78 -0.49 4.77 -5.05
N VAL A 79 -0.73 4.77 -6.35
CA VAL A 79 -0.86 3.56 -7.16
C VAL A 79 0.18 3.63 -8.27
N LEU A 80 1.24 2.82 -8.12
CA LEU A 80 2.42 2.83 -8.97
C LEU A 80 2.58 1.48 -9.68
N THR A 81 3.23 1.46 -10.84
CA THR A 81 3.82 0.22 -11.37
C THR A 81 5.08 -0.14 -10.58
N THR A 82 5.53 -1.39 -10.71
CA THR A 82 6.78 -1.84 -10.10
C THR A 82 7.97 -1.00 -10.58
N GLU A 83 8.00 -0.65 -11.87
CA GLU A 83 9.01 0.25 -12.46
C GLU A 83 9.00 1.63 -11.79
N GLN A 84 7.83 2.28 -11.70
CA GLN A 84 7.68 3.58 -11.04
C GLN A 84 8.11 3.55 -9.57
N LEU A 85 7.79 2.46 -8.87
CA LEU A 85 8.21 2.26 -7.48
C LEU A 85 9.74 2.15 -7.38
N ILE A 86 10.39 1.38 -8.26
CA ILE A 86 11.85 1.24 -8.26
C ILE A 86 12.52 2.59 -8.52
N ASP A 87 12.05 3.35 -9.50
CA ASP A 87 12.56 4.68 -9.79
C ASP A 87 12.42 5.63 -8.59
N MET A 88 11.26 5.61 -7.93
CA MET A 88 11.03 6.37 -6.70
C MET A 88 12.01 5.98 -5.60
N LEU A 89 12.26 4.68 -5.38
CA LEU A 89 13.19 4.22 -4.35
C LEU A 89 14.63 4.66 -4.62
N HIS A 90 15.03 4.79 -5.89
CA HIS A 90 16.36 5.28 -6.25
C HIS A 90 16.58 6.77 -5.97
N THR A 91 15.52 7.58 -6.01
CA THR A 91 15.59 9.03 -5.78
C THR A 91 15.27 9.42 -4.33
N THR A 92 14.64 8.52 -3.57
CA THR A 92 14.22 8.74 -2.19
C THR A 92 15.41 8.80 -1.23
N LYS A 93 15.52 9.89 -0.45
CA LYS A 93 16.46 9.96 0.68
C LYS A 93 15.94 9.11 1.84
N HIS A 94 16.84 8.46 2.55
CA HIS A 94 16.50 7.71 3.76
C HIS A 94 15.74 8.61 4.77
N GLY A 95 14.57 8.17 5.22
CA GLY A 95 13.68 8.93 6.12
C GLY A 95 12.77 9.96 5.45
N ALA A 96 12.69 10.00 4.12
CA ALA A 96 11.69 10.80 3.41
C ALA A 96 10.37 10.02 3.25
N SER A 97 9.27 10.65 3.65
CA SER A 97 7.90 10.10 3.48
C SER A 97 7.50 10.08 2.00
N ALA A 98 6.82 9.00 1.60
CA ALA A 98 6.41 8.78 0.21
C ALA A 98 5.45 9.86 -0.31
N PHE A 99 4.55 10.38 0.53
CA PHE A 99 3.64 11.45 0.12
C PHE A 99 4.35 12.79 -0.12
N ARG A 100 5.56 13.00 0.41
CA ARG A 100 6.34 14.20 0.04
C ARG A 100 6.85 14.17 -1.40
N LEU A 101 6.96 12.97 -1.98
CA LEU A 101 7.37 12.76 -3.36
C LEU A 101 6.17 12.72 -4.33
N SER A 102 4.93 12.66 -3.83
CA SER A 102 3.74 12.41 -4.65
C SER A 102 3.47 13.47 -5.72
N THR A 103 3.90 14.73 -5.56
CA THR A 103 3.73 15.76 -6.59
C THR A 103 4.45 15.46 -7.90
N GLU A 104 5.44 14.57 -7.90
CA GLU A 104 6.17 14.16 -9.10
C GLU A 104 5.57 12.90 -9.77
N TYR A 105 4.63 12.22 -9.11
CA TYR A 105 4.03 10.95 -9.55
C TYR A 105 2.49 11.02 -9.69
N LEU A 106 1.94 12.24 -9.68
CA LEU A 106 0.54 12.57 -10.04
C LEU A 106 0.49 13.04 -11.49
#